data_AF-A0A6J4IXV3-F1
#
_entry.id   AF-A0A6J4IXV3-F1
#
_cell.length_a   1.000
_cell.length_b   1.000
_cell.length_c   1.000
_cell.angle_alpha   90.00
_cell.angle_beta   90.00
_cell.angle_gamma   90.00
#
_symmetry.space_group_name_H-M   'P 1'
#
loop_
_entity.id
_entity.type
_entity.pdbx_description
1 polymer ?
#
loop_
_entity_poly.entity_id
_entity_poly.type
_entity_poly.pdbx_seq_one_letter_code
_entity_poly.pdbx_strand_id
1 'polypeptide(L)'
;MKPTKWQKIVSLVILAGVLMKLFDVTYGKEVFTAGFGGYLLMKLIALLGLRIRLWTALHYVQLTLILLAMTGLTFMYFEYPYSRVLFALALLSEGLVALRIKVNSMFGSQNVSNILRLISRMVLSRQSGGR
;
A
#
# COMPACT_ATOMS: atom_id res chain seq x y z
N MET A 1 -2.74 -13.29 12.07
CA MET A 1 -3.08 -12.22 13.05
C MET A 1 -4.53 -11.82 12.83
N LYS A 2 -5.36 -11.82 13.88
CA LYS A 2 -6.76 -11.35 13.79
C LYS A 2 -6.76 -9.82 13.63
N PRO A 3 -7.59 -9.23 12.75
CA PRO A 3 -7.64 -7.79 12.59
C PRO A 3 -8.13 -7.12 13.88
N THR A 4 -7.48 -6.03 14.28
CA THR A 4 -7.86 -5.27 15.47
C THR A 4 -9.24 -4.62 15.27
N LYS A 5 -9.94 -4.28 16.36
CA LYS A 5 -11.24 -3.60 16.28
C LYS A 5 -11.18 -2.33 15.41
N TRP A 6 -10.10 -1.56 15.54
CA TRP A 6 -9.83 -0.36 14.75
C TRP A 6 -9.65 -0.63 13.26
N GLN A 7 -8.95 -1.70 12.88
CA GLN A 7 -8.81 -2.08 11.47
C GLN A 7 -10.15 -2.40 10.83
N LYS A 8 -11.04 -3.10 11.55
CA LYS A 8 -12.39 -3.40 11.05
C LYS A 8 -13.21 -2.13 10.82
N ILE A 9 -13.16 -1.19 11.77
CA ILE A 9 -13.86 0.09 11.67
C ILE A 9 -13.36 0.87 10.45
N VAL A 10 -12.05 1.00 10.28
CA VAL A 10 -11.48 1.74 9.15
C VAL A 10 -11.80 1.06 7.81
N SER A 11 -11.75 -0.27 7.74
CA SER A 11 -12.17 -1.01 6.53
C SER A 11 -13.65 -0.78 6.20
N LEU A 12 -14.52 -0.73 7.21
CA LEU A 12 -15.94 -0.41 7.04
C LEU A 12 -16.14 1.02 6.55
N VAL A 13 -15.41 1.99 7.10
CA VAL A 13 -15.48 3.40 6.66
C VAL A 13 -15.00 3.55 5.21
N ILE A 14 -13.93 2.85 4.81
CA ILE A 14 -13.49 2.84 3.42
C ILE A 14 -14.57 2.24 2.52
N LEU A 15 -15.13 1.09 2.89
CA LEU A 15 -16.17 0.43 2.10
C LEU A 15 -17.41 1.33 1.96
N ALA A 16 -17.85 1.95 3.05
CA ALA A 16 -18.95 2.91 3.04
C ALA A 16 -18.65 4.10 2.13
N GLY A 17 -17.45 4.69 2.23
CA GLY A 17 -17.02 5.80 1.38
C GLY A 17 -16.97 5.43 -0.10
N VAL A 18 -16.49 4.23 -0.44
CA VAL A 18 -16.50 3.71 -1.83
C VAL A 18 -17.93 3.58 -2.35
N LEU A 19 -18.83 2.98 -1.56
CA LEU A 19 -20.23 2.83 -1.94
C LEU A 19 -20.91 4.19 -2.11
N MET A 20 -20.75 5.09 -1.14
CA MET A 20 -21.31 6.45 -1.21
C MET A 20 -20.80 7.21 -2.44
N LYS A 21 -19.52 7.05 -2.79
CA LYS A 21 -18.95 7.66 -4.00
C LYS A 21 -19.44 7.00 -5.29
N LEU A 22 -19.71 5.68 -5.28
CA LEU A 22 -20.30 4.97 -6.43
C LEU A 22 -21.75 5.39 -6.69
N PHE A 23 -22.50 5.70 -5.63
CA PHE A 23 -23.89 6.18 -5.71
C PHE A 23 -24.02 7.71 -5.69
N ASP A 24 -22.92 8.44 -5.92
CA ASP A 24 -22.86 9.91 -6.02
C ASP A 24 -23.48 10.65 -4.83
N VAL A 25 -23.33 10.09 -3.62
CA VAL A 25 -23.80 10.69 -2.37
C VAL A 25 -22.91 11.87 -2.00
N THR A 26 -23.53 12.97 -1.55
CA THR A 26 -22.92 14.28 -1.27
C THR A 26 -21.66 14.26 -0.39
N TYR A 27 -21.48 13.23 0.44
CA TYR A 27 -20.33 13.09 1.35
C TYR A 27 -19.42 11.88 1.06
N GLY A 28 -19.63 11.20 -0.08
CA GLY A 28 -18.90 9.97 -0.39
C GLY A 28 -17.40 10.18 -0.55
N LYS A 29 -16.99 11.34 -1.06
CA LYS A 29 -15.58 11.71 -1.23
C LYS A 29 -14.88 11.90 0.11
N GLU A 30 -15.51 12.61 1.03
CA GLU A 30 -15.02 12.95 2.37
C GLU A 30 -14.86 11.68 3.20
N VAL A 31 -15.89 10.84 3.23
CA VAL A 31 -15.88 9.56 3.95
C VAL A 31 -14.82 8.62 3.38
N PHE A 32 -14.68 8.56 2.05
CA PHE A 32 -13.61 7.80 1.40
C PHE A 32 -12.22 8.30 1.80
N THR A 33 -11.99 9.62 1.73
CA THR A 33 -10.70 10.21 2.12
C THR A 33 -10.40 10.03 3.60
N ALA A 34 -11.38 10.19 4.48
CA ALA A 34 -11.19 9.98 5.92
C ALA A 34 -10.85 8.52 6.23
N GLY A 35 -11.56 7.57 5.60
CA GLY A 35 -11.28 6.13 5.74
C GLY A 35 -9.88 5.76 5.28
N PHE A 36 -9.47 6.19 4.07
CA PHE A 36 -8.14 5.90 3.57
C PHE A 36 -7.03 6.63 4.34
N GLY A 37 -7.27 7.86 4.78
CA GLY A 37 -6.37 8.60 5.64
C GLY A 37 -6.13 7.88 6.97
N GLY A 38 -7.19 7.40 7.62
CA GLY A 38 -7.09 6.59 8.84
C GLY A 38 -6.33 5.28 8.63
N TYR A 39 -6.53 4.61 7.49
CA TYR A 39 -5.79 3.41 7.13
C TYR A 39 -4.29 3.66 6.97
N LEU A 40 -3.92 4.69 6.22
CA LEU A 40 -2.52 5.08 6.01
C LEU A 40 -1.86 5.51 7.32
N LEU A 41 -2.59 6.24 8.17
CA LEU A 41 -2.10 6.63 9.49
C LEU A 41 -1.81 5.43 10.39
N MET A 42 -2.70 4.43 10.42
CA MET A 42 -2.45 3.19 11.16
C MET A 42 -1.22 2.43 10.63
N LYS A 43 -1.03 2.40 9.31
CA LYS A 43 0.18 1.83 8.70
C LYS A 43 1.44 2.60 9.09
N LEU A 44 1.39 3.92 9.06
CA LEU A 44 2.49 4.79 9.46
C LEU A 44 2.87 4.56 10.92
N ILE A 45 1.89 4.52 11.82
CA ILE A 45 2.11 4.25 13.25
C ILE A 45 2.72 2.86 13.45
N ALA A 46 2.22 1.85 12.74
CA ALA A 46 2.75 0.49 12.83
C ALA A 46 4.21 0.42 12.34
N LEU A 47 4.57 1.17 11.28
CA LEU A 47 5.92 1.26 10.75
C LEU A 47 6.86 2.00 11.72
N LEU A 48 6.42 3.13 12.28
CA LEU A 48 7.17 3.92 13.25
C LEU A 48 7.36 3.20 14.60
N GLY A 49 6.41 2.32 14.96
CA GLY A 49 6.51 1.47 16.16
C GLY A 49 7.59 0.39 16.05
N LEU A 50 8.13 0.11 14.86
CA LEU A 50 9.28 -0.79 14.70
C LEU A 50 10.54 -0.09 15.19
N ARG A 51 11.33 -0.77 16.04
CA ARG A 51 12.63 -0.25 16.50
C ARG A 51 13.49 0.14 15.29
N ILE A 52 14.02 1.36 15.29
CA ILE A 52 14.86 1.93 14.21
C ILE A 52 16.00 1.00 13.81
N ARG A 53 16.57 0.24 14.76
CA ARG A 53 17.63 -0.75 14.49
C ARG A 53 17.23 -1.91 13.57
N LEU A 54 15.94 -2.14 13.35
CA LEU A 54 15.39 -3.16 12.44
C LEU A 54 15.03 -2.59 11.06
N TRP A 55 15.21 -1.29 10.86
CA TRP A 55 14.85 -0.65 9.60
C TRP A 55 15.83 -1.05 8.50
N THR A 56 15.30 -1.69 7.49
CA THR A 56 16.01 -1.93 6.23
C THR A 56 15.65 -0.85 5.22
N ALA A 57 16.41 -0.75 4.11
CA ALA A 57 16.10 0.18 3.01
C ALA A 57 14.63 0.09 2.54
N LEU A 58 14.02 -1.11 2.58
CA LEU A 58 12.61 -1.30 2.24
C LEU A 58 11.65 -0.59 3.19
N HIS A 59 11.98 -0.45 4.48
CA HIS A 59 11.14 0.26 5.45
C HIS A 59 11.16 1.77 5.17
N TYR A 60 12.31 2.33 4.78
CA TYR A 60 12.39 3.72 4.32
C TYR A 60 11.60 3.95 3.04
N VAL A 61 11.69 3.03 2.06
CA VAL A 61 10.86 3.11 0.85
C VAL A 61 9.37 3.01 1.19
N GLN A 62 8.99 2.11 2.09
CA GLN A 62 7.60 1.99 2.55
C GLN A 62 7.13 3.30 3.21
N LEU A 63 7.96 3.92 4.06
CA LEU A 63 7.66 5.21 4.68
C LEU A 63 7.40 6.29 3.63
N THR A 64 8.30 6.44 2.66
CA THR A 64 8.16 7.43 1.58
C THR A 64 6.88 7.21 0.77
N LEU A 65 6.54 5.95 0.47
CA LEU A 65 5.33 5.62 -0.27
C LEU A 65 4.05 5.87 0.53
N ILE A 66 4.05 5.61 1.83
CA ILE A 66 2.92 5.97 2.72
C ILE A 66 2.73 7.49 2.71
N LEU A 67 3.81 8.26 2.86
CA LEU A 67 3.75 9.73 2.84
C LEU A 67 3.25 10.23 1.49
N LEU A 68 3.76 9.67 0.38
CA LEU A 68 3.32 10.03 -0.97
C LEU A 68 1.83 9.69 -1.19
N ALA A 69 1.35 8.56 -0.66
CA ALA A 69 -0.06 8.19 -0.71
C ALA A 69 -0.91 9.17 0.12
N MET A 70 -0.45 9.59 1.29
CA MET A 70 -1.16 10.62 2.09
C MET A 70 -1.20 11.96 1.35
N THR A 71 -0.10 12.40 0.74
CA THR A 71 -0.08 13.61 -0.10
C THR A 71 -1.02 13.49 -1.29
N GLY A 72 -1.01 12.36 -1.99
CA GLY A 72 -1.93 12.09 -3.11
C GLY A 72 -3.40 12.11 -2.69
N LEU A 73 -3.70 11.59 -1.50
CA LEU A 73 -5.05 11.63 -0.93
C LEU A 73 -5.48 13.07 -0.60
N THR A 74 -4.60 13.88 -0.02
CA THR A 74 -4.86 15.30 0.25
C THR A 74 -5.08 16.08 -1.05
N PHE A 75 -4.25 15.85 -2.06
CA PHE A 75 -4.42 16.47 -3.38
C PHE A 75 -5.72 16.01 -4.06
N MET A 76 -6.14 14.77 -3.85
CA MET A 76 -7.42 14.25 -4.33
C MET A 76 -8.61 14.91 -3.63
N TYR A 77 -8.47 15.25 -2.35
CA TYR A 77 -9.46 16.04 -1.62
C TYR A 77 -9.60 17.46 -2.22
N PHE A 78 -8.48 18.13 -2.50
CA PHE A 78 -8.44 19.45 -3.14
C PHE A 78 -8.63 19.45 -4.67
N GLU A 79 -8.97 18.30 -5.27
CA GLU A 79 -9.27 18.16 -6.70
C GLU A 79 -8.12 18.51 -7.64
N TYR A 80 -6.87 18.40 -7.17
CA TYR A 80 -5.72 18.57 -8.05
C TYR A 80 -5.71 17.52 -9.17
N PRO A 81 -5.34 17.91 -10.40
CA PRO A 81 -5.22 16.98 -11.52
C PRO A 81 -4.17 15.91 -11.21
N TYR A 82 -4.39 14.69 -11.73
CA TYR A 82 -3.51 13.51 -11.55
C TYR A 82 -3.35 12.99 -10.10
N SER A 83 -3.94 13.63 -9.10
CA SER A 83 -3.90 13.20 -7.69
C SER A 83 -4.36 11.76 -7.47
N ARG A 84 -5.40 11.32 -8.20
CA ARG A 84 -5.92 9.94 -8.18
C ARG A 84 -4.89 8.93 -8.65
N VAL A 85 -4.14 9.27 -9.70
CA VAL A 85 -3.09 8.42 -10.27
C VAL A 85 -1.91 8.35 -9.32
N LEU A 86 -1.50 9.49 -8.77
CA LEU A 86 -0.44 9.56 -7.76
C LEU A 86 -0.78 8.69 -6.53
N PHE A 87 -1.99 8.85 -6.00
CA PHE A 87 -2.49 8.06 -4.89
C PHE A 87 -2.50 6.56 -5.20
N ALA A 88 -3.06 6.16 -6.34
CA ALA A 88 -3.15 4.75 -6.73
C ALA A 88 -1.75 4.11 -6.90
N LEU A 89 -0.83 4.80 -7.58
CA LEU A 89 0.54 4.32 -7.76
C LEU A 89 1.29 4.20 -6.44
N ALA A 90 1.17 5.20 -5.57
CA ALA A 90 1.81 5.19 -4.26
C ALA A 90 1.27 4.04 -3.38
N LEU A 91 -0.06 3.87 -3.36
CA LEU A 91 -0.73 2.81 -2.57
C LEU A 91 -0.36 1.40 -3.07
N LEU A 92 -0.37 1.18 -4.39
CA LEU A 92 0.01 -0.10 -4.98
C LEU A 92 1.50 -0.42 -4.74
N SER A 93 2.36 0.56 -4.94
CA SER A 93 3.80 0.41 -4.69
C SER A 93 4.09 0.12 -3.22
N GLU A 94 3.41 0.81 -2.30
CA GLU A 94 3.52 0.57 -0.87
C GLU A 94 3.09 -0.86 -0.53
N GLY A 95 1.98 -1.33 -1.11
CA GLY A 95 1.50 -2.70 -0.92
C GLY A 95 2.52 -3.76 -1.36
N LEU A 96 3.18 -3.54 -2.50
CA LEU A 96 4.24 -4.43 -3.00
C LEU A 96 5.45 -4.46 -2.08
N VAL A 97 5.88 -3.29 -1.57
CA VAL A 97 7.01 -3.18 -0.63
C VAL A 97 6.66 -3.83 0.70
N ALA A 98 5.47 -3.58 1.24
CA ALA A 98 4.99 -4.20 2.47
C ALA A 98 4.91 -5.73 2.35
N LEU A 99 4.42 -6.23 1.20
CA LEU A 99 4.41 -7.66 0.90
C LEU A 99 5.83 -8.22 0.88
N ARG A 100 6.77 -7.53 0.22
CA ARG A 100 8.16 -7.95 0.16
C ARG A 100 8.82 -7.99 1.53
N ILE A 101 8.57 -7.01 2.40
CA ILE A 101 9.06 -7.00 3.79
C ILE A 101 8.54 -8.23 4.54
N LYS A 102 7.25 -8.52 4.42
CA LYS A 102 6.61 -9.67 5.07
C LYS A 102 7.13 -11.01 4.53
N VAL A 103 7.34 -11.12 3.23
CA VAL A 103 7.88 -12.34 2.61
C VAL A 103 9.35 -12.53 3.02
N ASN A 104 10.14 -11.45 3.08
CA ASN A 104 11.51 -11.49 3.59
C ASN A 104 11.57 -11.91 5.07
N SER A 105 10.62 -11.49 5.90
CA SER A 105 10.60 -11.88 7.31
C SER A 105 10.16 -13.33 7.52
N MET A 106 9.28 -13.87 6.68
CA MET A 106 8.81 -15.26 6.77
C MET A 106 9.80 -16.28 6.20
N PHE A 107 10.48 -15.96 5.09
CA PHE A 107 11.29 -16.94 4.34
C PHE A 107 12.79 -16.63 4.33
N GLY A 108 13.21 -15.48 4.87
CA GLY A 108 14.58 -14.97 4.77
C GLY A 108 14.85 -14.28 3.44
N SER A 109 15.51 -13.12 3.47
CA SER A 109 15.69 -12.25 2.30
C SER A 109 16.44 -12.91 1.13
N GLN A 110 17.37 -13.83 1.41
CA GLN A 110 18.16 -14.53 0.41
C GLN A 110 17.33 -15.57 -0.36
N ASN A 111 16.47 -16.33 0.31
CA ASN A 111 15.59 -17.31 -0.33
C ASN A 111 14.57 -16.64 -1.25
N VAL A 112 14.01 -15.51 -0.80
CA VAL A 112 13.05 -14.72 -1.58
C VAL A 112 13.69 -14.12 -2.84
N SER A 113 14.92 -13.61 -2.72
CA SER A 113 15.69 -13.11 -3.85
C SER A 113 16.00 -14.22 -4.87
N ASN A 114 16.36 -15.41 -4.40
CA ASN A 114 16.63 -16.56 -5.26
C ASN A 114 15.37 -17.04 -5.99
N ILE A 115 14.23 -17.11 -5.31
CA ILE A 115 12.94 -17.48 -5.93
C ILE A 115 12.53 -16.44 -6.97
N LEU A 116 12.62 -15.14 -6.66
CA LEU A 116 12.29 -14.09 -7.62
C LEU A 116 13.22 -14.11 -8.85
N ARG A 117 14.52 -14.36 -8.66
CA ARG A 117 15.46 -14.55 -9.78
C ARG A 117 15.13 -15.81 -10.60
N LEU A 118 14.68 -16.88 -9.97
CA LEU A 118 14.28 -18.10 -10.67
C LEU A 118 13.03 -17.85 -11.52
N ILE A 119 12.02 -17.18 -10.96
CA ILE A 119 10.79 -16.79 -11.66
C ILE A 119 11.10 -15.83 -12.81
N SER A 120 11.94 -14.82 -12.60
CA SER A 120 12.31 -13.90 -13.69
C SER A 120 13.02 -14.62 -14.83
N ARG A 121 13.93 -15.56 -14.50
CA ARG A 121 14.60 -16.41 -15.51
C ARG A 121 13.62 -17.31 -16.24
N MET A 122 12.62 -17.88 -15.56
CA MET A 122 11.59 -18.72 -16.19
C MET A 122 10.63 -17.92 -17.09
N VAL A 123 10.29 -16.70 -16.70
CA VAL A 123 9.45 -15.80 -17.53
C VAL A 123 10.22 -15.34 -18.77
N LEU A 124 11.49 -14.97 -18.60
CA LEU A 124 12.36 -14.57 -19.70
C LEU A 124 12.66 -15.74 -20.65
N SER A 125 12.86 -16.95 -20.12
CA SER A 125 13.10 -18.14 -20.96
C SER A 125 11.87 -18.56 -21.77
N ARG A 126 10.66 -18.34 -21.23
CA ARG A 126 9.40 -18.52 -21.98
C ARG A 126 9.22 -17.49 -23.09
N GLN A 127 9.74 -16.26 -22.93
CA GLN A 127 9.71 -15.26 -24.01
C GLN A 127 10.74 -15.53 -25.10
N SER A 128 11.87 -16.18 -24.80
CA SER A 128 12.90 -16.53 -25.79
C SER A 128 12.64 -17.81 -26.58
N GLY A 129 11.76 -18.71 -26.09
CA GLY A 129 11.44 -19.99 -26.74
C GLY A 129 10.24 -19.96 -27.70
N GLY A 130 9.68 -18.78 -27.98
CA GLY A 130 8.48 -18.60 -28.83
C GLY A 130 8.76 -18.02 -30.21
N ARG A 131 9.96 -18.23 -30.77
CA ARG A 131 10.28 -17.94 -32.18
C ARG A 131 10.39 -19.24 -32.96
#